data_AF-L5M6N9-F1
#
_entry.id   AF-L5M6N9-F1
#
_cell.length_a   1.000
_cell.length_b   1.000
_cell.length_c   1.000
_cell.angle_alpha   90.00
_cell.angle_beta   90.00
_cell.angle_gamma   90.00
#
_symmetry.space_group_name_H-M   'P 1'
#
loop_
_entity.id
_entity.type
_entity.pdbx_description
1 polymer ?
#
loop_
_entity_poly.entity_id
_entity_poly.type
_entity_poly.pdbx_seq_one_letter_code
_entity_poly.pdbx_strand_id
1 'polypeptide(L)'
;MVKYFLGHSMLQSSWDQVFTAFGQQYPNLNSKRIAPGGDQELLSRRLLSKTNRMPRWAEPLFPANVAHSVYILKGSIVDPQNQTMTPSPGT
;
A
#
# COMPACT_ATOMS: atom_id res chain seq x y z
N MET A 1 -11.48 -10.53 17.98
CA MET A 1 -12.61 -10.54 17.02
C MET A 1 -12.08 -10.05 15.68
N VAL A 2 -12.15 -10.85 14.62
CA VAL A 2 -11.67 -10.47 13.27
C VAL A 2 -12.84 -9.83 12.52
N LYS A 3 -12.58 -8.72 11.82
CA LYS A 3 -13.56 -8.07 10.94
C LYS A 3 -13.15 -8.33 9.48
N TYR A 4 -14.10 -8.78 8.67
CA TYR A 4 -13.92 -9.01 7.24
C TYR A 4 -14.60 -7.88 6.45
N PHE A 5 -13.93 -7.40 5.39
CA PHE A 5 -14.47 -6.41 4.47
C PHE A 5 -14.12 -6.80 3.03
N LEU A 6 -15.11 -6.71 2.14
CA LEU A 6 -14.97 -6.92 0.70
C LEU A 6 -15.62 -5.74 -0.03
N GLY A 7 -14.90 -5.13 -0.96
CA GLY A 7 -15.40 -4.01 -1.78
C GLY A 7 -14.90 -4.13 -3.22
N HIS A 8 -15.69 -3.63 -4.16
CA HIS A 8 -15.37 -3.57 -5.58
C HIS A 8 -15.61 -2.17 -6.12
N SER A 9 -14.73 -1.70 -7.01
CA SER A 9 -14.83 -0.39 -7.65
C SER A 9 -14.20 -0.44 -9.04
N MET A 10 -14.76 0.32 -9.99
CA MET A 10 -14.26 0.40 -11.37
C MET A 10 -13.70 1.80 -11.64
N LEU A 11 -12.49 1.88 -12.21
CA LEU A 11 -11.89 3.13 -12.69
C LEU A 11 -12.04 3.23 -14.21
N GLN A 12 -12.53 4.37 -14.71
CA GLN A 12 -12.64 4.66 -16.15
C GLN A 12 -11.30 5.17 -16.72
N SER A 13 -10.23 4.40 -16.56
CA SER A 13 -8.89 4.74 -17.05
C SER A 13 -8.22 3.48 -17.59
N SER A 14 -7.29 3.64 -18.53
CA SER A 14 -6.56 2.49 -19.06
C SER A 14 -5.67 1.87 -17.98
N TRP A 15 -5.30 0.60 -18.16
CA TRP A 15 -4.39 -0.09 -17.25
C TRP A 15 -3.10 0.70 -17.01
N ASP A 16 -2.48 1.21 -18.08
CA ASP A 16 -1.22 1.95 -18.00
C ASP A 16 -1.35 3.26 -17.22
N GLN A 17 -2.49 3.95 -17.35
CA GLN A 17 -2.77 5.16 -16.59
C GLN A 17 -2.93 4.86 -15.10
N VAL A 18 -3.70 3.81 -14.76
CA VAL A 18 -3.90 3.38 -13.37
C VAL A 18 -2.57 2.95 -12.75
N PHE A 19 -1.77 2.17 -13.48
CA PHE A 19 -0.47 1.70 -13.03
C PHE A 19 0.52 2.84 -12.79
N THR A 20 0.58 3.79 -13.72
CA THR A 20 1.45 4.97 -13.60
C THR A 20 1.02 5.85 -12.42
N ALA A 21 -0.28 6.11 -12.29
CA ALA A 21 -0.83 6.87 -11.16
C ALA A 21 -0.56 6.16 -9.82
N PHE A 22 -0.66 4.83 -9.77
CA PHE A 22 -0.31 4.04 -8.59
C PHE A 22 1.17 4.19 -8.22
N GLY A 23 2.06 4.27 -9.22
CA GLY A 23 3.47 4.58 -9.06
C GLY A 23 3.72 5.93 -8.40
N GLN A 24 2.93 6.94 -8.75
CA GLN A 24 3.11 8.34 -8.38
C GLN A 24 2.24 8.81 -7.20
N GLN A 25 1.32 7.99 -6.71
CA GLN A 25 0.27 8.36 -5.74
C GLN A 25 0.77 8.98 -4.43
N TYR A 26 2.00 8.68 -4.01
CA TYR A 26 2.57 9.25 -2.79
C TYR A 26 3.97 9.77 -3.06
N PRO A 27 4.31 11.00 -2.60
CA PRO A 27 5.69 11.47 -2.55
C PRO A 27 6.45 10.65 -1.50
N ASN A 28 6.90 9.46 -1.87
CA ASN A 28 7.53 8.50 -0.97
C ASN A 28 9.04 8.46 -1.22
N LEU A 29 9.83 8.82 -0.20
CA LEU A 29 11.29 8.82 -0.19
C LEU A 29 11.95 7.43 -0.35
N ASN A 30 11.26 6.34 -0.05
CA ASN A 30 11.82 5.00 0.06
C ASN A 30 10.91 3.93 -0.57
N SER A 31 10.79 3.97 -1.91
CA SER A 31 10.26 2.83 -2.68
C SER A 31 11.42 1.96 -3.15
N LYS A 32 11.63 0.81 -2.51
CA LYS A 32 12.63 -0.17 -2.98
C LYS A 32 11.96 -1.02 -4.06
N ARG A 33 12.28 -0.74 -5.33
CA ARG A 33 11.97 -1.65 -6.43
C ARG A 33 12.94 -2.82 -6.33
N ILE A 34 12.42 -4.01 -6.09
CA ILE A 34 13.24 -5.22 -6.08
C ILE A 34 13.14 -5.79 -7.50
N ALA A 35 14.29 -5.93 -8.16
CA ALA A 35 14.41 -6.45 -9.52
C ALA A 35 13.91 -7.92 -9.60
N PRO A 36 13.43 -8.37 -10.77
CA PRO A 36 12.68 -9.62 -10.90
C PRO A 36 13.56 -10.83 -10.62
N GLY A 37 13.11 -11.68 -9.69
CA GLY A 37 13.69 -12.99 -9.47
C GLY A 37 12.90 -14.01 -10.27
N GLY A 38 13.29 -14.22 -11.54
CA GLY A 38 12.76 -15.27 -12.42
C GLY A 38 11.27 -15.11 -12.74
N ASP A 39 10.97 -14.85 -14.01
CA ASP A 39 9.64 -14.58 -14.55
C ASP A 39 9.18 -13.12 -14.37
N GLN A 40 8.44 -12.64 -15.35
CA GLN A 40 8.34 -11.23 -15.80
C GLN A 40 7.53 -10.32 -14.87
N GLU A 41 7.45 -10.66 -13.58
CA GLU A 41 6.67 -9.98 -12.56
C GLU A 41 7.51 -8.91 -11.84
N LEU A 42 6.92 -7.73 -11.63
CA LEU A 42 7.55 -6.66 -10.87
C LEU A 42 7.10 -6.72 -9.41
N LEU A 43 8.06 -6.96 -8.52
CA LEU A 43 7.86 -6.89 -7.08
C LEU A 43 8.21 -5.49 -6.56
N SER A 44 7.23 -4.82 -5.94
CA SER A 44 7.44 -3.53 -5.27
C SER A 44 7.12 -3.67 -3.79
N ARG A 45 8.01 -3.15 -2.94
CA ARG A 45 7.75 -2.98 -1.50
C ARG A 45 7.93 -1.51 -1.13
N ARG A 46 6.90 -0.93 -0.51
CA ARG A 46 6.84 0.48 -0.13
C ARG A 46 6.56 0.60 1.36
N LEU A 47 7.32 1.47 2.02
CA LEU A 47 7.02 1.91 3.38
C LEU A 47 6.30 3.26 3.30
N LEU A 48 5.15 3.37 3.93
CA LEU A 48 4.34 4.59 3.97
C LEU A 48 4.22 5.06 5.42
N SER A 49 4.51 6.33 5.67
CA SER A 49 4.30 6.98 6.97
C SER A 49 2.98 7.73 6.95
N LYS A 50 2.04 7.36 7.81
CA LYS A 50 0.73 8.00 7.96
C LYS A 50 0.66 8.69 9.31
N THR A 51 0.11 9.90 9.34
CA THR A 51 -0.14 10.61 10.61
C THR A 51 -1.15 9.84 11.45
N ASN A 52 -0.85 9.66 12.74
CA ASN A 52 -1.74 8.97 13.66
C ASN A 52 -2.76 9.96 14.25
N ARG A 53 -3.87 10.18 13.54
CA ARG A 53 -5.02 10.94 14.09
C ARG A 53 -5.90 9.99 14.88
N MET A 54 -5.53 9.77 16.13
CA MET A 54 -6.31 8.93 17.04
C MET A 54 -7.59 9.67 17.46
N PRO A 55 -8.73 8.98 17.61
CA PRO A 55 -9.93 9.63 18.12
C PRO A 55 -9.72 10.07 19.57
N ARG A 56 -10.24 11.26 19.93
CA ARG A 56 -10.02 11.91 21.25
C ARG A 56 -10.30 11.00 22.46
N TRP A 57 -11.30 10.13 22.37
CA TRP A 57 -11.63 9.21 23.46
C TRP A 57 -10.55 8.15 23.71
N ALA A 58 -9.72 7.83 22.71
CA ALA A 58 -8.66 6.83 22.80
C ALA A 58 -7.30 7.43 23.20
N GLU A 59 -7.12 8.75 23.17
CA GLU A 59 -5.89 9.45 23.59
C GLU A 59 -5.50 9.14 25.05
N PRO A 60 -6.43 9.16 26.04
CA PRO A 60 -6.09 8.81 27.43
C PRO A 60 -5.73 7.34 27.62
N LEU A 61 -6.21 6.44 26.74
CA LEU A 61 -5.96 5.01 26.82
C LEU A 61 -4.61 4.61 26.23
N PHE A 62 -4.13 5.37 25.24
CA PHE A 62 -2.87 5.11 24.54
C PHE A 62 -2.02 6.39 24.43
N PRO A 63 -1.60 6.99 25.56
CA PRO A 63 -0.88 8.26 25.57
C PRO A 63 0.44 8.19 24.82
N ALA A 64 1.12 7.04 24.87
CA ALA A 64 2.36 6.79 24.14
C ALA A 64 2.16 6.79 22.61
N ASN A 65 0.95 6.52 22.09
CA ASN A 65 0.72 6.41 20.65
C ASN A 65 0.35 7.73 19.98
N VAL A 66 0.00 8.76 20.77
CA VAL A 66 -0.46 10.06 20.27
C VAL A 66 0.63 10.79 19.48
N ALA A 67 1.89 10.66 19.90
CA ALA A 67 3.02 11.35 19.28
C ALA A 67 3.65 10.61 18.10
N HIS A 68 3.27 9.34 17.85
CA HIS A 68 3.94 8.49 16.87
C HIS A 68 3.19 8.45 15.54
N SER A 69 3.93 8.47 14.42
CA SER A 69 3.37 8.17 13.11
C SER A 69 3.18 6.66 12.93
N VAL A 70 2.17 6.28 12.16
CA VAL A 70 1.93 4.87 11.80
C VAL A 70 2.70 4.54 10.53
N TYR A 71 3.47 3.46 10.57
CA TYR A 71 4.16 2.94 9.40
C TYR A 71 3.38 1.79 8.77
N ILE A 72 3.20 1.83 7.45
CA ILE A 72 2.47 0.84 6.68
C ILE A 72 3.43 0.24 5.65
N LEU A 73 3.64 -1.06 5.73
CA LEU A 73 4.33 -1.82 4.69
C LEU A 73 3.30 -2.26 3.65
N LYS A 74 3.51 -1.85 2.40
CA LYS A 74 2.69 -2.25 1.26
C LYS A 74 3.59 -2.96 0.25
N GLY A 75 3.35 -4.24 0.04
CA GLY A 75 3.94 -4.95 -1.09
C GLY A 75 2.93 -5.13 -2.22
N SER A 76 3.42 -5.20 -3.45
CA SER A 76 2.62 -5.46 -4.64
C SER A 76 3.41 -6.28 -5.65
N ILE A 77 2.70 -7.19 -6.30
CA ILE A 77 3.14 -7.97 -7.44
C ILE A 77 2.41 -7.42 -8.66
N VAL A 78 3.14 -7.10 -9.71
CA VAL A 78 2.58 -6.57 -10.95
C VAL A 78 2.96 -7.54 -12.05
N ASP A 79 1.96 -8.02 -12.75
CA ASP A 79 2.10 -8.84 -13.95
C ASP A 79 1.71 -8.01 -15.17
N PRO A 80 2.69 -7.54 -15.96
CA PRO A 80 2.43 -6.77 -17.17
C PRO A 80 1.77 -7.59 -18.29
N GLN A 81 1.96 -8.90 -18.33
CA GLN A 81 1.39 -9.76 -19.38
C GLN A 81 -0.11 -9.91 -19.20
N ASN A 82 -0.54 -10.18 -17.96
CA ASN A 82 -1.95 -10.35 -17.61
C ASN A 82 -2.62 -9.03 -17.19
N GLN A 83 -1.93 -7.88 -17.32
CA GLN A 83 -2.41 -6.56 -16.88
C GLN A 83 -3.05 -6.62 -15.48
N THR A 84 -2.37 -7.29 -14.56
CA THR A 84 -2.87 -7.57 -13.22
C THR A 84 -1.90 -7.04 -12.18
N MET A 85 -2.45 -6.53 -11.07
CA MET A 85 -1.67 -6.00 -9.96
C MET A 85 -2.30 -6.47 -8.66
N THR A 86 -1.55 -7.29 -7.93
CA THR A 86 -2.02 -7.94 -6.71
C THR A 86 -1.24 -7.37 -5.52
N PRO A 87 -1.90 -6.83 -4.49
CA PRO A 87 -1.21 -6.49 -3.24
C PRO A 87 -0.64 -7.77 -2.63
N SER A 88 0.66 -7.79 -2.32
CA SER A 88 1.26 -8.96 -1.70
C SER A 88 0.75 -9.06 -0.25
N PRO A 89 0.30 -10.23 0.22
CA PRO A 89 0.06 -10.42 1.65
C PRO A 89 1.38 -10.18 2.37
N GLY A 90 1.41 -9.19 3.25
CA GLY A 90 2.56 -8.96 4.11
C GLY A 90 2.68 -10.14 5.08
N THR A 91 3.67 -11.00 4.88
CA THR A 91 4.24 -11.85 5.94
C THR A 91 4.97 -10.99 6.95
#